data_AF-A0A135VH42-F1
#
_entry.id   AF-A0A135VH42-F1
#
_cell.length_a   1.000
_cell.length_b   1.000
_cell.length_c   1.000
_cell.angle_alpha   90.00
_cell.angle_beta   90.00
_cell.angle_gamma   90.00
#
_symmetry.space_group_name_H-M   'P 1'
#
loop_
_entity.id
_entity.type
_entity.pdbx_description
1 polymer ?
#
loop_
_entity_poly.entity_id
_entity_poly.type
_entity_poly.pdbx_seq_one_letter_code
_entity_poly.pdbx_strand_id
1 'polypeptide(L)'
;MYVEGEKKSEMSDLKKIGDLLILLGGILGLIEGILTILNNPLLRFLPYVTLLDPLITGILGIVFSLIALVNSGNLKIKALEFSNKWLVVLIMGILMYLFASGLGGALVIIGAILLLL
;
A
#
# COMPACT_ATOMS: atom_id res chain seq x y z
N MET A 1 29.65 -25.46 7.42
CA MET A 1 28.24 -25.89 7.56
C MET A 1 27.40 -24.86 8.34
N TYR A 2 27.51 -23.56 8.03
CA TYR A 2 26.81 -22.49 8.77
C TYR A 2 26.11 -21.46 7.86
N VAL A 3 25.92 -21.73 6.58
CA VAL A 3 25.46 -20.69 5.62
C VAL A 3 23.98 -20.80 5.26
N GLU A 4 23.36 -21.97 5.46
CA GLU A 4 22.01 -22.23 4.96
C GLU A 4 20.90 -21.86 5.96
N GLY A 5 21.23 -21.81 7.26
CA GLY A 5 20.30 -21.40 8.33
C GLY A 5 20.08 -19.89 8.41
N GLU A 6 21.14 -19.09 8.35
CA GLU A 6 21.06 -17.61 8.46
C GLU A 6 20.36 -16.97 7.25
N LYS A 7 20.64 -17.46 6.04
CA LYS A 7 20.03 -16.93 4.80
C LYS A 7 18.50 -17.09 4.79
N LYS A 8 17.99 -18.13 5.45
CA LYS A 8 16.56 -18.42 5.54
C LYS A 8 15.85 -17.53 6.57
N SER A 9 16.52 -17.12 7.65
CA SER A 9 15.96 -16.15 8.60
C SER A 9 15.92 -14.75 8.01
N GLU A 10 16.97 -14.32 7.30
CA GLU A 10 17.01 -12.99 6.66
C GLU A 10 15.88 -12.81 5.63
N MET A 11 15.64 -13.81 4.76
CA MET A 11 14.51 -13.77 3.82
C MET A 11 13.16 -13.72 4.53
N SER A 12 13.02 -14.40 5.68
CA SER A 12 11.79 -14.34 6.48
C SER A 12 11.57 -12.96 7.10
N ASP A 13 12.63 -12.26 7.50
CA ASP A 13 12.51 -10.95 8.13
C ASP A 13 12.26 -9.85 7.09
N LEU A 14 12.83 -9.95 5.88
CA LEU A 14 12.49 -9.07 4.76
C LEU A 14 11.01 -9.12 4.38
N LYS A 15 10.40 -10.32 4.40
CA LYS A 15 8.96 -10.47 4.15
C LYS A 15 8.10 -9.80 5.20
N LYS A 16 8.47 -9.92 6.48
CA LYS A 16 7.76 -9.22 7.58
C LYS A 16 7.87 -7.71 7.44
N ILE A 17 9.04 -7.21 7.05
CA ILE A 17 9.22 -5.78 6.76
C ILE A 17 8.34 -5.38 5.57
N GLY A 18 8.27 -6.20 4.53
CA GLY A 18 7.36 -5.99 3.39
C GLY A 18 5.89 -5.88 3.81
N ASP A 19 5.41 -6.82 4.63
CA ASP A 19 4.05 -6.82 5.16
C ASP A 19 3.76 -5.56 6.01
N LEU A 20 4.74 -5.14 6.83
CA LEU A 20 4.64 -3.94 7.64
C LEU A 20 4.57 -2.67 6.78
N LEU A 21 5.38 -2.59 5.72
CA LEU A 21 5.37 -1.45 4.80
C LEU A 21 4.04 -1.36 4.05
N ILE A 22 3.46 -2.48 3.62
CA ILE A 22 2.15 -2.49 2.96
C ILE A 22 1.06 -2.08 3.95
N LEU A 23 1.13 -2.54 5.20
CA LEU A 23 0.19 -2.13 6.24
C LEU A 23 0.23 -0.62 6.46
N LEU A 24 1.41 -0.06 6.70
CA LEU A 24 1.60 1.36 6.94
C LEU A 24 1.20 2.18 5.71
N GLY A 25 1.62 1.76 4.52
CA GLY A 25 1.29 2.44 3.27
C GLY A 25 -0.20 2.43 2.95
N GLY A 26 -0.89 1.31 3.19
CA GLY A 26 -2.34 1.21 3.02
C GLY A 26 -3.12 2.05 4.04
N ILE A 27 -2.69 2.10 5.30
CA ILE A 27 -3.32 2.97 6.32
C ILE A 27 -3.11 4.45 5.95
N LEU A 28 -1.90 4.82 5.54
CA LEU A 28 -1.60 6.19 5.12
C LEU A 28 -2.43 6.59 3.91
N GLY A 29 -2.53 5.72 2.90
CA GLY A 29 -3.37 5.98 1.73
C GLY A 29 -4.85 6.10 2.04
N LEU A 30 -5.36 5.34 3.02
CA LEU A 30 -6.73 5.51 3.53
C LEU A 30 -6.93 6.88 4.15
N ILE A 31 -6.02 7.29 5.04
CA ILE A 31 -6.08 8.59 5.73
C ILE A 31 -6.00 9.72 4.70
N GLU A 32 -5.05 9.67 3.78
CA GLU A 32 -4.90 10.66 2.71
C GLU A 32 -6.16 10.73 1.83
N GLY A 33 -6.74 9.58 1.46
CA GLY A 33 -7.99 9.52 0.72
C GLY A 33 -9.16 10.19 1.45
N ILE A 34 -9.32 9.94 2.75
CA ILE A 34 -10.35 10.58 3.58
C ILE A 34 -10.10 12.09 3.69
N LEU A 35 -8.88 12.51 4.00
CA LEU A 35 -8.51 13.91 4.11
C LEU A 35 -8.73 14.67 2.78
N THR A 36 -8.59 13.97 1.66
CA THR A 36 -8.84 14.52 0.32
C THR A 36 -10.30 14.87 0.15
N ILE A 37 -11.19 13.93 0.48
CA ILE A 37 -12.65 14.14 0.39
C ILE A 37 -13.06 15.32 1.27
N LEU A 38 -12.44 15.45 2.44
CA LEU A 38 -12.67 16.55 3.37
C LEU A 38 -11.99 17.87 2.98
N ASN A 39 -11.24 17.90 1.86
CA ASN A 39 -10.44 19.03 1.40
C ASN A 39 -9.55 19.63 2.51
N ASN A 40 -8.93 18.76 3.30
CA ASN A 40 -8.19 19.16 4.49
C ASN A 40 -6.81 19.77 4.11
N PRO A 41 -6.44 20.94 4.66
CA PRO A 41 -5.19 21.62 4.30
C PRO A 41 -3.92 20.85 4.71
N LEU A 42 -4.01 19.87 5.62
CA LEU A 42 -2.87 19.04 6.03
C LEU A 42 -2.24 18.28 4.85
N LEU A 43 -3.01 18.00 3.79
CA LEU A 43 -2.50 17.35 2.58
C LEU A 43 -1.40 18.13 1.87
N ARG A 44 -1.32 19.46 2.06
CA ARG A 44 -0.28 20.29 1.45
C ARG A 44 1.12 20.00 1.98
N PHE A 45 1.22 19.35 3.14
CA PHE A 45 2.50 18.98 3.76
C PHE A 45 2.96 17.57 3.35
N LEU A 46 2.12 16.82 2.64
CA LEU A 46 2.43 15.47 2.18
C LEU A 46 2.75 15.50 0.67
N PRO A 47 3.60 14.58 0.19
CA PRO A 47 3.80 14.37 -1.24
C PRO A 47 2.50 13.79 -1.81
N TYR A 48 1.61 14.69 -2.21
CA TYR A 48 0.23 14.40 -2.52
C TYR A 48 -0.09 14.88 -3.94
N VAL A 49 -0.67 13.98 -4.74
CA VAL A 49 -0.94 14.21 -6.17
C VAL A 49 -2.45 14.30 -6.37
N THR A 50 -2.93 15.45 -6.86
CA THR A 50 -4.32 15.62 -7.32
C THR A 50 -4.35 15.84 -8.82
N LEU A 51 -4.60 14.77 -9.56
CA LEU A 51 -4.85 14.83 -11.00
C LEU A 51 -6.34 15.04 -11.32
N LEU A 52 -7.22 14.65 -10.40
CA LEU A 52 -8.68 14.67 -10.56
C LEU A 52 -9.34 15.46 -9.43
N ASP A 53 -10.65 15.66 -9.56
CA ASP A 53 -11.48 16.24 -8.50
C ASP A 53 -11.21 15.56 -7.14
N PRO A 54 -11.11 16.32 -6.03
CA PRO A 54 -10.80 15.78 -4.71
C PRO A 54 -11.75 14.64 -4.28
N LEU A 55 -13.03 14.71 -4.64
CA LEU A 55 -13.99 13.66 -4.30
C LEU A 55 -13.63 12.35 -5.00
N ILE A 56 -13.33 12.41 -6.31
CA ILE A 56 -12.98 11.24 -7.13
C ILE A 56 -11.63 10.68 -6.66
N THR A 57 -10.63 11.55 -6.52
CA THR A 57 -9.29 11.22 -6.05
C THR A 57 -9.32 10.51 -4.70
N GLY A 58 -10.08 11.05 -3.74
CA GLY A 58 -10.17 10.48 -2.41
C GLY A 58 -10.88 9.12 -2.38
N ILE A 59 -11.94 8.95 -3.17
CA ILE A 59 -12.62 7.63 -3.31
C ILE A 59 -11.65 6.60 -3.89
N LEU A 60 -10.92 6.94 -4.96
CA LEU A 60 -9.92 6.05 -5.55
C LEU A 60 -8.83 5.68 -4.55
N GLY A 61 -8.32 6.67 -3.79
CA GLY A 61 -7.34 6.43 -2.73
C GLY A 61 -7.82 5.45 -1.67
N ILE A 62 -9.07 5.59 -1.23
CA ILE A 62 -9.67 4.66 -0.26
C ILE A 62 -9.78 3.26 -0.87
N VAL A 63 -10.30 3.15 -2.08
CA VAL A 63 -10.50 1.86 -2.75
C VAL A 63 -9.18 1.12 -2.98
N PHE A 64 -8.17 1.80 -3.52
CA PHE A 64 -6.86 1.17 -3.77
C PHE A 64 -6.18 0.74 -2.48
N SER A 65 -6.26 1.57 -1.44
CA SER A 65 -5.70 1.25 -0.13
C SER A 65 -6.39 0.03 0.51
N LEU A 66 -7.72 -0.06 0.42
CA LEU A 66 -8.46 -1.23 0.90
C LEU A 66 -8.06 -2.50 0.15
N ILE A 67 -7.95 -2.43 -1.18
CA ILE A 67 -7.52 -3.59 -1.99
C ILE A 67 -6.10 -4.01 -1.60
N ALA A 68 -5.17 -3.05 -1.43
CA ALA A 68 -3.81 -3.34 -1.00
C ALA A 68 -3.77 -4.04 0.37
N LEU A 69 -4.52 -3.54 1.36
CA LEU A 69 -4.57 -4.11 2.71
C LEU A 69 -5.25 -5.48 2.78
N VAL A 70 -6.26 -5.71 1.94
CA VAL A 70 -6.91 -7.03 1.87
C VAL A 70 -5.98 -8.06 1.26
N ASN A 71 -5.29 -7.69 0.18
CA ASN A 71 -4.41 -8.60 -0.54
C ASN A 71 -3.07 -8.80 0.16
N SER A 72 -2.67 -7.92 1.08
CA SER A 72 -1.55 -8.17 2.00
C SER A 72 -1.89 -9.16 3.13
N GLY A 73 -3.17 -9.55 3.27
CA GLY A 73 -3.62 -10.46 4.33
C GLY A 73 -3.87 -9.80 5.69
N ASN A 74 -3.68 -8.47 5.80
CA ASN A 74 -3.93 -7.71 7.02
C ASN A 74 -5.43 -7.50 7.29
N LEU A 75 -6.25 -7.48 6.23
CA LEU A 75 -7.71 -7.40 6.31
C LEU A 75 -8.34 -8.55 5.54
N LYS A 76 -9.47 -9.09 6.02
CA LYS A 76 -10.18 -10.19 5.36
C LYS A 76 -11.53 -9.72 4.83
N ILE A 77 -11.54 -9.27 3.58
CA ILE A 77 -12.76 -8.89 2.84
C ILE A 77 -12.85 -9.78 1.61
N LYS A 78 -13.74 -10.79 1.66
CA LYS A 78 -13.87 -11.80 0.59
C LYS A 78 -14.10 -11.22 -0.80
N ALA A 79 -14.78 -10.07 -0.88
CA ALA A 79 -15.11 -9.43 -2.15
C ALA A 79 -13.91 -8.76 -2.86
N LEU A 80 -12.80 -8.53 -2.15
CA LEU A 80 -11.62 -7.81 -2.64
C LEU A 80 -10.36 -8.68 -2.64
N GLU A 81 -10.51 -9.98 -2.40
CA GLU A 81 -9.40 -10.93 -2.38
C GLU A 81 -9.14 -11.49 -3.79
N PHE A 82 -7.88 -11.41 -4.23
CA PHE A 82 -7.45 -11.92 -5.53
C PHE A 82 -6.48 -13.08 -5.37
N SER A 83 -6.39 -13.93 -6.40
CA SER A 83 -5.48 -15.10 -6.43
C SER A 83 -4.00 -14.68 -6.45
N ASN A 84 -3.64 -13.71 -7.29
CA ASN A 84 -2.28 -13.19 -7.40
C ASN A 84 -2.05 -11.99 -6.47
N LYS A 85 -2.07 -12.26 -5.16
CA LYS A 85 -2.01 -11.24 -4.10
C LYS A 85 -0.87 -10.24 -4.24
N TRP A 86 0.37 -10.72 -4.42
CA TRP A 86 1.55 -9.85 -4.49
C TRP A 86 1.46 -8.86 -5.68
N LEU A 87 1.03 -9.35 -6.84
CA LEU A 87 0.91 -8.55 -8.06
C LEU A 87 -0.19 -7.50 -7.91
N VAL A 88 -1.31 -7.88 -7.29
CA VAL A 88 -2.39 -6.94 -6.99
C VAL A 88 -1.92 -5.86 -6.02
N VAL A 89 -1.20 -6.21 -4.96
CA VAL A 89 -0.65 -5.21 -4.03
C VAL A 89 0.31 -4.26 -4.75
N LEU A 90 1.17 -4.76 -5.63
CA LEU A 90 2.09 -3.92 -6.41
C LEU A 90 1.33 -2.96 -7.33
N ILE A 91 0.36 -3.46 -8.09
CA ILE A 91 -0.46 -2.63 -8.98
C ILE A 91 -1.23 -1.58 -8.17
N MET A 92 -1.84 -1.96 -7.05
CA MET A 92 -2.52 -1.01 -6.18
C MET A 92 -1.57 0.04 -5.63
N GLY A 93 -0.35 -0.32 -5.24
CA GLY A 93 0.67 0.64 -4.80
C GLY A 93 1.02 1.65 -5.90
N ILE A 94 1.16 1.20 -7.15
CA ILE A 94 1.39 2.09 -8.30
C ILE A 94 0.20 3.02 -8.52
N LEU A 95 -1.03 2.50 -8.50
CA LEU A 95 -2.24 3.30 -8.67
C LEU A 95 -2.40 4.32 -7.52
N MET A 96 -2.12 3.92 -6.28
CA MET A 96 -2.07 4.82 -5.14
C MET A 96 -1.06 5.94 -5.39
N TYR A 97 0.18 5.60 -5.74
CA TYR A 97 1.24 6.58 -5.96
C TYR A 97 0.88 7.64 -7.02
N LEU A 98 0.28 7.20 -8.12
CA LEU A 98 -0.05 8.09 -9.24
C LEU A 98 -1.30 8.92 -9.00
N PHE A 99 -2.30 8.36 -8.33
CA PHE A 99 -3.64 8.94 -8.33
C PHE A 99 -4.11 9.46 -6.97
N ALA A 100 -3.50 9.06 -5.85
CA ALA A 100 -4.10 9.34 -4.54
C ALA A 100 -3.12 9.60 -3.39
N SER A 101 -2.00 8.89 -3.31
CA SER A 101 -1.11 8.90 -2.15
C SER A 101 0.33 8.64 -2.56
N GLY A 102 1.15 9.68 -2.58
CA GLY A 102 2.57 9.55 -2.94
C GLY A 102 3.34 8.76 -1.89
N LEU A 103 3.22 9.11 -0.60
CA LEU A 103 3.91 8.40 0.48
C LEU A 103 3.33 6.99 0.69
N GLY A 104 2.01 6.88 0.81
CA GLY A 104 1.34 5.59 1.04
C GLY A 104 1.55 4.64 -0.13
N GLY A 105 1.43 5.11 -1.37
CA GLY A 105 1.72 4.32 -2.57
C GLY A 105 3.17 3.84 -2.63
N ALA A 106 4.14 4.72 -2.34
CA ALA A 106 5.55 4.34 -2.33
C ALA A 106 5.86 3.23 -1.31
N LEU A 107 5.29 3.33 -0.10
CA LEU A 107 5.44 2.29 0.94
C LEU A 107 4.85 0.95 0.48
N VAL A 108 3.66 0.95 -0.13
CA VAL A 108 3.04 -0.26 -0.67
C VAL A 108 3.88 -0.88 -1.80
N ILE A 109 4.43 -0.07 -2.70
CA ILE A 109 5.30 -0.54 -3.79
C ILE A 109 6.54 -1.23 -3.23
N ILE A 110 7.25 -0.58 -2.30
CA ILE A 110 8.46 -1.15 -1.69
C ILE A 110 8.12 -2.44 -0.95
N GLY A 111 7.04 -2.45 -0.17
CA GLY A 111 6.63 -3.64 0.56
C GLY A 111 6.23 -4.80 -0.37
N ALA A 112 5.56 -4.52 -1.49
CA ALA A 112 5.23 -5.54 -2.49
C ALA A 112 6.48 -6.12 -3.18
N ILE A 113 7.49 -5.29 -3.44
CA ILE A 113 8.78 -5.76 -3.99
C ILE A 113 9.52 -6.63 -2.96
N LEU A 114 9.48 -6.30 -1.66
CA LEU A 114 10.10 -7.13 -0.63
C LEU A 114 9.41 -8.49 -0.45
N LEU A 115 8.10 -8.59 -0.73
CA LEU A 115 7.39 -9.87 -0.70
C LEU A 115 7.81 -10.84 -1.82
N LEU A 116 8.35 -10.31 -2.92
CA LEU A 116 8.88 -11.11 -4.04
C LEU A 116 10.24 -11.75 -3.73
N LEU A 117 11.03 -11.12 -2.85
CA LEU A 117 12.38 -11.58 -2.48
C LEU A 117 12.30 -12.75 -1.48
#